data_AF-A0A1D6PT06-F1
#
_entry.id   AF-A0A1D6PT06-F1
#
_cell.length_a   1.000
_cell.length_b   1.000
_cell.length_c   1.000
_cell.angle_alpha   90.00
_cell.angle_beta   90.00
_cell.angle_gamma   90.00
#
_symmetry.space_group_name_H-M   'P 1'
#
loop_
_entity.id
_entity.type
_entity.pdbx_description
1 polymer ?
#
loop_
_entity_poly.entity_id
_entity_poly.type
_entity_poly.pdbx_seq_one_letter_code
_entity_poly.pdbx_strand_id
1 'polypeptide(L)'
;MFGGQEKNVKGKHRLRGDINVLLLGDPGTAKSQFLKYVEKTGHRAVYTTGKGASAVGLTAAVHKDPVTREWTLEGGALVLADRGICLIDEFDKMNDQDRVSIHEAMEQQSISISKAGIVTSLQARCSVIAAANPVGGRYDSSKTFTQNVELTDPIISRFDVLCVVKDIVDPFTDEMLARFVVDSHARSQPKGANLEDRVSTDVDDDPLAAARQADPDVLSQDMLKKYITYAKLNVFPKIHDADLDKISHVYAELRRESSHGQGVPIAVRHIESIIRMSEAHARMHLRSYVSQEDVDMAIRVLLDSFISTQKFGVQKALQKNFRKYMTFKKDYNELLLLLLRTLVKDAVHFEEIMAGSASRLTHVEVKLEDLRNKAQEYEIYDLKPFFSSACFRDNGFLLDEGRGIIRHPLAE
;
A
#
# COMPACT_ATOMS: atom_id res chain seq x y z
N MET A 1 -8.09 -6.06 -3.24
CA MET A 1 -8.40 -7.51 -3.34
C MET A 1 -9.83 -7.86 -2.92
N PHE A 2 -10.25 -7.56 -1.69
CA PHE A 2 -11.63 -7.81 -1.23
C PHE A 2 -12.67 -6.91 -1.93
N GLY A 3 -12.31 -5.66 -2.23
CA GLY A 3 -13.16 -4.69 -2.94
C GLY A 3 -14.35 -4.20 -2.10
N GLY A 4 -15.02 -3.16 -2.55
CA GLY A 4 -16.25 -2.64 -1.94
C GLY A 4 -17.52 -3.30 -2.49
N GLN A 5 -18.68 -2.70 -2.21
CA GLN A 5 -19.98 -3.17 -2.71
C GLN A 5 -20.44 -2.35 -3.92
N GLU A 6 -20.78 -3.03 -5.03
CA GLU A 6 -21.49 -2.37 -6.13
C GLU A 6 -22.93 -2.07 -5.69
N LYS A 7 -23.37 -0.81 -5.86
CA LYS A 7 -24.73 -0.37 -5.51
C LYS A 7 -25.44 0.19 -6.73
N ASN A 8 -26.69 -0.21 -6.93
CA ASN A 8 -27.52 0.33 -7.99
C ASN A 8 -28.62 1.23 -7.39
N VAL A 9 -28.53 2.54 -7.63
CA VAL A 9 -29.48 3.50 -7.09
C VAL A 9 -30.69 3.57 -8.01
N LYS A 10 -31.79 2.93 -7.58
CA LYS A 10 -33.13 3.01 -8.22
C LYS A 10 -33.10 2.90 -9.76
N GLY A 11 -32.19 2.09 -10.30
CA GLY A 11 -32.05 1.78 -11.73
C GLY A 11 -31.49 2.90 -12.63
N LYS A 12 -31.07 4.06 -12.09
CA LYS A 12 -30.57 5.18 -12.90
C LYS A 12 -29.05 5.37 -12.85
N HIS A 13 -28.44 5.14 -11.69
CA HIS A 13 -27.00 5.34 -11.51
C HIS A 13 -26.38 4.13 -10.81
N ARG A 14 -25.39 3.53 -11.47
CA ARG A 14 -24.56 2.47 -10.90
C ARG A 14 -23.38 3.11 -10.18
N LEU A 15 -23.30 2.88 -8.87
CA LEU A 15 -22.13 3.24 -8.08
C LEU A 15 -21.14 2.09 -8.14
N ARG A 16 -19.91 2.40 -8.57
CA ARG A 16 -18.81 1.43 -8.62
C ARG A 16 -18.45 0.94 -7.21
N GLY A 17 -18.17 -0.36 -7.08
CA GLY A 17 -17.60 -0.98 -5.88
C GLY A 17 -16.10 -1.27 -5.97
N ASP A 18 -15.49 -0.99 -7.13
CA ASP A 18 -14.06 -1.19 -7.36
C ASP A 18 -13.21 -0.13 -6.64
N ILE A 19 -12.06 -0.57 -6.13
CA ILE A 19 -11.07 0.29 -5.48
C ILE A 19 -9.83 0.31 -6.35
N ASN A 20 -9.47 1.48 -6.84
CA ASN A 20 -8.30 1.66 -7.69
C ASN A 20 -7.11 2.16 -6.87
N VAL A 21 -5.95 1.55 -7.10
CA VAL A 21 -4.71 1.87 -6.37
C VAL A 21 -3.60 2.24 -7.35
N LEU A 22 -2.90 3.34 -7.08
CA LEU A 22 -1.71 3.75 -7.81
C LEU A 22 -0.49 3.72 -6.88
N LEU A 23 0.51 2.91 -7.23
CA LEU A 23 1.80 2.84 -6.58
C LEU A 23 2.80 3.70 -7.36
N LEU A 24 3.29 4.77 -6.75
CA LEU A 24 4.39 5.57 -7.27
C LEU A 24 5.62 5.32 -6.40
N GLY A 25 6.79 5.14 -7.00
CA GLY A 25 8.01 5.03 -6.20
C GLY A 25 9.26 4.94 -7.05
N ASP A 26 10.42 4.99 -6.41
CA ASP A 26 11.69 4.97 -7.13
C ASP A 26 11.92 3.61 -7.80
N PRO A 27 12.69 3.54 -8.90
CA PRO A 27 13.14 2.27 -9.47
C PRO A 27 13.88 1.44 -8.42
N GLY A 28 13.62 0.13 -8.37
CA GLY A 28 14.26 -0.77 -7.39
C GLY A 28 13.44 -1.01 -6.11
N THR A 29 12.32 -0.32 -5.90
CA THR A 29 11.44 -0.48 -4.72
C THR A 29 10.51 -1.72 -4.75
N ALA A 30 10.88 -2.76 -5.50
CA ALA A 30 10.12 -4.02 -5.65
C ALA A 30 8.64 -3.91 -6.07
N LYS A 31 8.19 -2.77 -6.62
CA LYS A 31 6.77 -2.54 -7.04
C LYS A 31 6.21 -3.62 -7.95
N SER A 32 6.98 -4.06 -8.95
CA SER A 32 6.56 -5.13 -9.86
C SER A 32 6.38 -6.48 -9.14
N GLN A 33 7.10 -6.72 -8.03
CA GLN A 33 6.90 -7.92 -7.21
C GLN A 33 5.58 -7.86 -6.43
N PHE A 34 5.15 -6.68 -5.95
CA PHE A 34 3.82 -6.52 -5.37
C PHE A 34 2.73 -6.88 -6.39
N LEU A 35 2.85 -6.41 -7.64
CA LEU A 35 1.90 -6.77 -8.69
C LEU A 35 1.89 -8.27 -8.98
N LYS A 36 3.06 -8.91 -9.13
CA LYS A 36 3.16 -10.37 -9.35
C LYS A 36 2.61 -11.19 -8.18
N TYR A 37 2.77 -10.72 -6.95
CA TYR A 37 2.16 -11.37 -5.78
C TYR A 37 0.63 -11.28 -5.83
N VAL A 38 0.10 -10.11 -6.20
CA VAL A 38 -1.34 -9.90 -6.39
C VAL A 38 -1.88 -10.75 -7.53
N GLU A 39 -1.13 -10.91 -8.61
CA GLU A 39 -1.49 -11.77 -9.75
C GLU A 39 -1.70 -13.23 -9.31
N LYS A 40 -0.77 -13.76 -8.51
CA LYS A 40 -0.82 -15.14 -8.01
C LYS A 40 -1.92 -15.38 -6.97
N THR A 41 -2.28 -14.35 -6.22
CA THR A 41 -3.22 -14.43 -5.08
C THR A 41 -4.64 -14.06 -5.47
N GLY A 42 -4.80 -13.13 -6.42
CA GLY A 42 -6.08 -12.59 -6.84
C GLY A 42 -6.90 -13.57 -7.69
N HIS A 43 -8.20 -13.57 -7.47
CA HIS A 43 -9.14 -14.28 -8.34
C HIS A 43 -9.32 -13.50 -9.65
N ARG A 44 -9.05 -14.14 -10.80
CA ARG A 44 -9.12 -13.53 -12.15
C ARG A 44 -8.30 -12.23 -12.23
N ALA A 45 -7.01 -12.34 -11.93
CA ALA A 45 -6.07 -11.25 -12.13
C ALA A 45 -5.46 -11.32 -13.54
N VAL A 46 -5.37 -10.19 -14.22
CA VAL A 46 -4.69 -10.06 -15.53
C VAL A 46 -3.55 -9.06 -15.38
N TYR A 47 -2.34 -9.48 -15.73
CA TYR A 47 -1.15 -8.64 -15.72
C TYR A 47 -0.86 -8.07 -17.10
N THR A 48 -0.59 -6.77 -17.18
CA THR A 48 -0.18 -6.08 -18.39
C THR A 48 0.89 -5.02 -18.07
N THR A 49 1.71 -4.70 -19.07
CA THR A 49 2.70 -3.60 -19.01
C THR A 49 2.25 -2.46 -19.90
N GLY A 50 2.45 -1.22 -19.46
CA GLY A 50 2.09 -0.01 -20.20
C GLY A 50 2.74 0.08 -21.58
N LYS A 51 3.90 -0.55 -21.80
CA LYS A 51 4.55 -0.64 -23.13
C LYS A 51 4.05 -1.79 -24.00
N GLY A 52 3.73 -2.93 -23.40
CA GLY A 52 3.24 -4.12 -24.12
C GLY A 52 1.74 -4.08 -24.43
N ALA A 53 1.04 -3.04 -23.97
CA ALA A 53 -0.39 -2.85 -24.10
C ALA A 53 -0.87 -2.32 -25.47
N SER A 54 -0.02 -2.23 -26.49
CA SER A 54 -0.37 -1.52 -27.73
C SER A 54 -1.54 -2.20 -28.49
N ALA A 55 -2.63 -1.43 -28.62
CA ALA A 55 -3.82 -1.59 -29.46
C ALA A 55 -4.72 -2.85 -29.31
N VAL A 56 -4.16 -4.04 -29.05
CA VAL A 56 -4.90 -5.30 -28.80
C VAL A 56 -4.85 -5.69 -27.31
N GLY A 57 -3.79 -5.29 -26.61
CA GLY A 57 -3.50 -5.78 -25.27
C GLY A 57 -4.38 -5.22 -24.16
N LEU A 58 -4.80 -3.96 -24.24
CA LEU A 58 -5.53 -3.30 -23.15
C LEU A 58 -7.04 -3.28 -23.35
N THR A 59 -7.46 -2.91 -24.55
CA THR A 59 -8.86 -2.83 -24.99
C THR A 59 -9.15 -3.96 -25.95
N ALA A 60 -10.43 -4.15 -26.31
CA ALA A 60 -10.74 -5.11 -27.35
C ALA A 60 -10.32 -4.60 -28.73
N ALA A 61 -9.77 -5.49 -29.55
CA ALA A 61 -9.43 -5.22 -30.93
C ALA A 61 -10.19 -6.13 -31.86
N VAL A 62 -10.44 -5.64 -33.06
CA VAL A 62 -10.98 -6.47 -34.14
C VAL A 62 -9.80 -7.07 -34.88
N HIS A 63 -9.71 -8.39 -34.86
CA HIS A 63 -8.73 -9.15 -35.63
C HIS A 63 -9.46 -9.87 -36.77
N LYS A 64 -8.77 -10.11 -37.89
CA LYS A 64 -9.32 -10.94 -38.96
C LYS A 64 -8.81 -12.34 -38.76
N ASP A 65 -9.70 -13.27 -38.40
CA ASP A 65 -9.31 -14.65 -38.14
C ASP A 65 -8.66 -15.25 -39.40
N PRO A 66 -7.42 -15.77 -39.32
CA PRO A 66 -6.72 -16.34 -40.46
C PRO A 66 -7.42 -17.56 -41.05
N VAL A 67 -8.24 -18.28 -40.27
CA VAL A 67 -8.95 -19.48 -40.72
C VAL A 67 -10.27 -19.13 -41.39
N THR A 68 -11.16 -18.42 -40.69
CA THR A 68 -12.50 -18.10 -41.21
C THR A 68 -12.52 -16.89 -42.15
N ARG A 69 -11.48 -16.05 -42.14
CA ARG A 69 -11.41 -14.74 -42.80
C ARG A 69 -12.50 -13.76 -42.36
N GLU A 70 -13.20 -14.04 -41.27
CA GLU A 70 -14.20 -13.15 -40.68
C GLU A 70 -13.54 -12.17 -39.70
N TRP A 71 -14.18 -11.02 -39.50
CA TRP A 71 -13.75 -10.06 -38.49
C TRP A 71 -14.23 -10.56 -37.11
N THR A 72 -13.30 -10.99 -36.27
CA THR A 72 -13.55 -11.43 -34.90
C THR A 72 -13.13 -10.35 -33.91
N LEU A 73 -13.82 -10.28 -32.78
CA LEU A 73 -13.53 -9.34 -31.70
C LEU A 73 -12.79 -10.08 -30.60
N GLU A 74 -11.55 -9.69 -30.32
CA GLU A 74 -10.75 -10.22 -29.22
C GLU A 74 -10.76 -9.25 -28.04
N GLY A 75 -11.06 -9.76 -26.85
CA GLY A 75 -11.06 -8.99 -25.60
C GLY A 75 -9.66 -8.66 -25.12
N GLY A 76 -9.38 -7.37 -24.89
CA GLY A 76 -8.14 -6.95 -24.21
C GLY A 76 -8.14 -7.24 -22.72
N ALA A 77 -7.03 -6.92 -22.05
CA ALA A 77 -6.79 -7.18 -20.63
C ALA A 77 -7.90 -6.66 -19.71
N LEU A 78 -8.44 -5.46 -19.96
CA LEU A 78 -9.50 -4.87 -19.14
C LEU A 78 -10.82 -5.65 -19.24
N VAL A 79 -11.13 -6.19 -20.42
CA VAL A 79 -12.34 -6.99 -20.65
C VAL A 79 -12.18 -8.39 -20.05
N LEU A 80 -11.00 -8.98 -20.19
CA LEU A 80 -10.67 -10.29 -19.59
C LEU A 80 -10.73 -10.24 -18.06
N ALA A 81 -10.36 -9.09 -17.47
CA ALA A 81 -10.38 -8.83 -16.04
C ALA A 81 -11.77 -8.45 -15.48
N ASP A 82 -12.88 -8.61 -16.21
CA ASP A 82 -14.22 -8.30 -15.69
C ASP A 82 -14.53 -9.09 -14.40
N ARG A 83 -14.95 -8.36 -13.36
CA ARG A 83 -15.11 -8.75 -11.94
C ARG A 83 -13.84 -9.22 -11.23
N GLY A 84 -12.68 -8.98 -11.83
CA GLY A 84 -11.36 -9.36 -11.37
C GLY A 84 -10.50 -8.15 -10.99
N ILE A 85 -9.20 -8.29 -11.22
CA ILE A 85 -8.20 -7.26 -10.96
C ILE A 85 -7.35 -7.09 -12.22
N CYS A 86 -7.18 -5.86 -12.68
CA CYS A 86 -6.26 -5.53 -13.76
C CYS A 86 -5.00 -4.89 -13.14
N LEU A 87 -3.86 -5.53 -13.39
CA LEU A 87 -2.54 -5.11 -12.90
C LEU A 87 -1.79 -4.45 -14.04
N ILE A 88 -1.40 -3.19 -13.88
CA ILE A 88 -0.70 -2.42 -14.90
C ILE A 88 0.66 -1.99 -14.36
N ASP A 89 1.74 -2.53 -14.91
CA ASP A 89 3.09 -2.06 -14.64
C ASP A 89 3.52 -0.99 -15.66
N GLU A 90 4.49 -0.15 -15.30
CA GLU A 90 4.99 0.95 -16.14
C GLU A 90 3.86 1.87 -16.67
N PHE A 91 2.93 2.26 -15.79
CA PHE A 91 1.77 3.08 -16.14
C PHE A 91 2.17 4.45 -16.72
N ASP A 92 3.36 4.97 -16.38
CA ASP A 92 3.89 6.22 -16.95
C ASP A 92 4.25 6.09 -18.45
N LYS A 93 4.58 4.88 -18.93
CA LYS A 93 5.02 4.62 -20.31
C LYS A 93 3.90 4.30 -21.29
N MET A 94 2.65 4.53 -20.89
CA MET A 94 1.49 4.30 -21.75
C MET A 94 1.36 5.33 -22.86
N ASN A 95 0.92 4.87 -24.04
CA ASN A 95 0.58 5.74 -25.16
C ASN A 95 -0.70 6.55 -24.88
N ASP A 96 -0.86 7.71 -25.52
CA ASP A 96 -2.02 8.57 -25.29
C ASP A 96 -3.37 7.92 -25.67
N GLN A 97 -3.39 7.06 -26.69
CA GLN A 97 -4.58 6.30 -27.08
C GLN A 97 -5.04 5.33 -25.98
N ASP A 98 -4.08 4.67 -25.33
CA ASP A 98 -4.33 3.73 -24.24
C ASP A 98 -4.77 4.48 -22.97
N ARG A 99 -4.23 5.69 -22.73
CA ARG A 99 -4.66 6.59 -21.65
C ARG A 99 -6.11 7.01 -21.80
N VAL A 100 -6.56 7.39 -23.00
CA VAL A 100 -7.97 7.73 -23.26
C VAL A 100 -8.89 6.53 -23.00
N SER A 101 -8.46 5.35 -23.44
CA SER A 101 -9.24 4.12 -23.29
C SER A 101 -9.39 3.68 -21.83
N ILE A 102 -8.32 3.76 -21.03
CA ILE A 102 -8.40 3.52 -19.58
C ILE A 102 -9.30 4.56 -18.91
N HIS A 103 -9.21 5.82 -19.31
CA HIS A 103 -10.04 6.86 -18.72
C HIS A 103 -11.54 6.58 -18.96
N GLU A 104 -11.92 6.12 -20.16
CA GLU A 104 -13.29 5.64 -20.45
C GLU A 104 -13.66 4.44 -19.55
N ALA A 105 -12.80 3.42 -19.50
CA ALA A 105 -13.04 2.21 -18.72
C ALA A 105 -13.16 2.48 -17.20
N MET A 106 -12.35 3.38 -16.63
CA MET A 106 -12.40 3.70 -15.19
C MET A 106 -13.59 4.58 -14.81
N GLU A 107 -14.12 5.36 -15.75
CA GLU A 107 -15.33 6.18 -15.53
C GLU A 107 -16.60 5.35 -15.71
N GLN A 108 -16.73 4.69 -16.86
CA GLN A 108 -17.99 4.06 -17.25
C GLN A 108 -18.04 2.57 -16.89
N GLN A 109 -16.88 1.94 -16.61
CA GLN A 109 -16.74 0.48 -16.45
C GLN A 109 -17.29 -0.31 -17.64
N SER A 110 -17.26 0.31 -18.82
CA SER A 110 -17.64 -0.23 -20.12
C SER A 110 -16.75 0.40 -21.18
N ILE A 111 -16.42 -0.37 -22.21
CA ILE A 111 -15.64 0.08 -23.35
C ILE A 111 -16.54 -0.03 -24.58
N SER A 112 -16.69 1.08 -25.31
CA SER A 112 -17.44 1.12 -26.55
C SER A 112 -16.50 0.92 -27.75
N ILE A 113 -16.85 -0.01 -28.64
CA ILE A 113 -16.03 -0.32 -29.82
C ILE A 113 -16.91 -0.21 -31.05
N SER A 114 -16.48 0.64 -31.98
CA SER A 114 -17.07 0.79 -33.31
C SER A 114 -15.96 0.70 -34.35
N LYS A 115 -15.60 -0.54 -34.73
CA LYS A 115 -14.55 -0.82 -35.72
C LYS A 115 -15.00 -1.93 -36.66
N ALA A 116 -14.60 -1.85 -37.93
CA ALA A 116 -14.85 -2.88 -38.96
C ALA A 116 -16.33 -3.33 -39.08
N GLY A 117 -17.29 -2.42 -38.87
CA GLY A 117 -18.73 -2.72 -38.95
C GLY A 117 -19.32 -3.38 -37.69
N ILE A 118 -18.51 -3.64 -36.67
CA ILE A 118 -18.96 -4.16 -35.37
C ILE A 118 -19.09 -3.00 -34.41
N VAL A 119 -20.33 -2.71 -34.01
CA VAL A 119 -20.67 -1.74 -32.96
C VAL A 119 -21.12 -2.53 -31.75
N THR A 120 -20.24 -2.70 -30.77
CA THR A 120 -20.52 -3.44 -29.53
C THR A 120 -19.98 -2.69 -28.33
N SER A 121 -20.61 -2.88 -27.18
CA SER A 121 -20.11 -2.39 -25.90
C SER A 121 -19.77 -3.58 -25.03
N LEU A 122 -18.55 -3.60 -24.52
CA LEU A 122 -18.05 -4.64 -23.63
C LEU A 122 -17.96 -4.10 -22.21
N GLN A 123 -18.30 -4.94 -21.24
CA GLN A 123 -18.18 -4.58 -19.82
C GLN A 123 -16.73 -4.77 -19.36
N ALA A 124 -16.23 -3.82 -18.56
CA ALA A 124 -14.88 -3.85 -18.02
C ALA A 124 -14.92 -3.44 -16.53
N ARG A 125 -15.68 -4.19 -15.71
CA ARG A 125 -15.78 -3.93 -14.26
C ARG A 125 -14.58 -4.55 -13.57
N CYS A 126 -13.47 -3.83 -13.53
CA CYS A 126 -12.27 -4.32 -12.88
C CYS A 126 -11.72 -3.27 -11.93
N SER A 127 -11.11 -3.75 -10.83
CA SER A 127 -10.28 -2.91 -9.99
C SER A 127 -8.90 -2.78 -10.63
N VAL A 128 -8.44 -1.56 -10.83
CA VAL A 128 -7.13 -1.27 -11.44
C VAL A 128 -6.09 -1.05 -10.36
N ILE A 129 -5.00 -1.80 -10.42
CA ILE A 129 -3.81 -1.58 -9.60
C ILE A 129 -2.66 -1.25 -10.54
N ALA A 130 -2.19 -0.02 -10.48
CA ALA A 130 -1.15 0.49 -11.36
C ALA A 130 0.14 0.76 -10.58
N ALA A 131 1.28 0.48 -11.20
CA ALA A 131 2.59 0.93 -10.73
C ALA A 131 3.18 1.92 -11.74
N ALA A 132 3.67 3.05 -11.24
CA ALA A 132 4.30 4.12 -12.01
C ALA A 132 5.65 4.49 -11.43
N ASN A 133 6.53 5.04 -12.27
CA ASN A 133 7.81 5.59 -11.87
C ASN A 133 7.78 7.13 -11.88
N PRO A 134 8.49 7.81 -10.96
CA PRO A 134 8.60 9.25 -10.97
C PRO A 134 9.45 9.74 -12.16
N VAL A 135 9.15 10.94 -12.61
CA VAL A 135 9.94 11.63 -13.65
C VAL A 135 11.36 11.86 -13.12
N GLY A 136 12.37 11.50 -13.91
CA GLY A 136 13.78 11.62 -13.50
C GLY A 136 14.29 10.51 -12.57
N GLY A 137 13.47 9.50 -12.27
CA GLY A 137 13.90 8.29 -11.56
C GLY A 137 14.01 8.42 -10.04
N ARG A 138 13.76 9.60 -9.46
CA ARG A 138 13.63 9.78 -8.01
C ARG A 138 12.44 10.68 -7.67
N TYR A 139 11.71 10.33 -6.62
CA TYR A 139 10.57 11.09 -6.14
C TYR A 139 11.02 12.33 -5.34
N ASP A 140 10.68 13.52 -5.82
CA ASP A 140 11.00 14.79 -5.15
C ASP A 140 9.83 15.29 -4.29
N SER A 141 10.00 15.30 -2.96
CA SER A 141 8.95 15.73 -2.03
C SER A 141 8.74 17.25 -1.96
N SER A 142 9.60 18.04 -2.64
CA SER A 142 9.42 19.49 -2.75
C SER A 142 8.35 19.86 -3.79
N LYS A 143 8.14 19.00 -4.79
CA LYS A 143 7.17 19.16 -5.86
C LYS A 143 5.83 18.52 -5.51
N THR A 144 4.78 18.88 -6.24
CA THR A 144 3.48 18.22 -6.10
C THR A 144 3.51 16.84 -6.75
N PHE A 145 2.61 15.95 -6.30
CA PHE A 145 2.47 14.62 -6.89
C PHE A 145 2.24 14.65 -8.42
N THR A 146 1.38 15.54 -8.92
CA THR A 146 1.12 15.70 -10.38
C THR A 146 2.37 16.15 -11.15
N GLN A 147 3.32 16.85 -10.52
CA GLN A 147 4.58 17.23 -11.18
C GLN A 147 5.60 16.09 -11.18
N ASN A 148 5.54 15.21 -10.19
CA ASN A 148 6.43 14.05 -10.09
C ASN A 148 6.01 12.91 -11.02
N VAL A 149 4.75 12.88 -11.46
CA VAL A 149 4.23 11.82 -12.33
C VAL A 149 3.69 12.43 -13.62
N GLU A 150 4.05 11.88 -14.77
CA GLU A 150 3.61 12.37 -16.09
C GLU A 150 2.18 11.91 -16.40
N LEU A 151 1.21 12.23 -15.55
CA LEU A 151 -0.20 11.86 -15.69
C LEU A 151 -1.11 13.09 -15.61
N THR A 152 -2.25 13.00 -16.27
CA THR A 152 -3.27 14.05 -16.24
C THR A 152 -4.13 13.96 -14.97
N ASP A 153 -4.53 15.11 -14.42
CA ASP A 153 -5.37 15.17 -13.21
C ASP A 153 -6.69 14.36 -13.30
N PRO A 154 -7.39 14.29 -14.46
CA PRO A 154 -8.58 13.45 -14.59
C PRO A 154 -8.32 11.98 -14.30
N ILE A 155 -7.14 11.44 -14.66
CA ILE A 155 -6.77 10.06 -14.39
C ILE A 155 -6.46 9.86 -12.91
N ILE A 156 -5.68 10.76 -12.30
CA ILE A 156 -5.31 10.67 -10.88
C ILE A 156 -6.57 10.69 -10.00
N SER A 157 -7.56 11.51 -10.34
CA SER A 157 -8.84 11.60 -9.62
C SER A 157 -9.71 10.33 -9.66
N ARG A 158 -9.33 9.32 -10.46
CA ARG A 158 -10.02 8.02 -10.57
C ARG A 158 -9.46 6.97 -9.62
N PHE A 159 -8.26 7.18 -9.11
CA PHE A 159 -7.64 6.36 -8.10
C PHE A 159 -8.18 6.72 -6.72
N ASP A 160 -8.56 5.71 -5.96
CA ASP A 160 -9.07 5.90 -4.59
C ASP A 160 -7.90 6.02 -3.61
N VAL A 161 -6.80 5.29 -3.86
CA VAL A 161 -5.60 5.29 -3.02
C VAL A 161 -4.36 5.54 -3.88
N LEU A 162 -3.59 6.56 -3.48
CA LEU A 162 -2.28 6.92 -4.01
C LEU A 162 -1.23 6.55 -2.96
N CYS A 163 -0.34 5.62 -3.27
CA CYS A 163 0.76 5.22 -2.40
C CYS A 163 2.09 5.69 -2.98
N VAL A 164 2.84 6.47 -2.21
CA VAL A 164 4.20 6.87 -2.58
C VAL A 164 5.20 6.04 -1.78
N VAL A 165 5.94 5.17 -2.46
CA VAL A 165 7.04 4.39 -1.92
C VAL A 165 8.33 5.18 -2.13
N LYS A 166 8.88 5.71 -1.04
CA LYS A 166 10.13 6.48 -1.06
C LYS A 166 11.26 5.60 -0.59
N ASP A 167 12.39 5.65 -1.29
CA ASP A 167 13.63 5.04 -0.83
C ASP A 167 14.30 5.99 0.17
N ILE A 168 14.27 5.64 1.45
CA ILE A 168 14.90 6.41 2.53
C ILE A 168 16.02 5.54 3.10
N VAL A 169 17.25 6.03 3.02
CA VAL A 169 18.42 5.34 3.57
C VAL A 169 18.31 5.33 5.09
N ASP A 170 18.18 4.14 5.67
CA ASP A 170 18.13 3.93 7.11
C ASP A 170 18.95 2.68 7.46
N PRO A 171 20.10 2.82 8.14
CA PRO A 171 21.01 1.71 8.41
C PRO A 171 20.33 0.48 9.03
N PHE A 172 19.36 0.70 9.92
CA PHE A 172 18.64 -0.37 10.59
C PHE A 172 17.75 -1.18 9.65
N THR A 173 16.94 -0.50 8.82
CA THR A 173 16.06 -1.20 7.87
C THR A 173 16.85 -1.83 6.74
N ASP A 174 17.97 -1.21 6.36
CA ASP A 174 18.86 -1.71 5.32
C ASP A 174 19.55 -3.00 5.79
N GLU A 175 19.99 -3.06 7.04
CA GLU A 175 20.54 -4.29 7.63
C GLU A 175 19.48 -5.41 7.71
N MET A 176 18.28 -5.09 8.18
CA MET A 176 17.17 -6.06 8.23
C MET A 176 16.82 -6.60 6.83
N LEU A 177 16.75 -5.73 5.84
CA LEU A 177 16.48 -6.09 4.45
C LEU A 177 17.62 -6.95 3.88
N ALA A 178 18.88 -6.57 4.13
CA ALA A 178 20.05 -7.31 3.67
C ALA A 178 20.06 -8.73 4.25
N ARG A 179 19.84 -8.88 5.56
CA ARG A 179 19.74 -10.19 6.22
C ARG A 179 18.63 -11.04 5.60
N PHE A 180 17.44 -10.45 5.38
CA PHE A 180 16.31 -11.15 4.77
C PHE A 180 16.60 -11.62 3.33
N VAL A 181 17.23 -10.77 2.52
CA VAL A 181 17.59 -11.10 1.14
C VAL A 181 18.65 -12.21 1.09
N VAL A 182 19.69 -12.13 1.92
CA VAL A 182 20.74 -13.16 2.02
C VAL A 182 20.15 -14.50 2.45
N ASP A 183 19.31 -14.52 3.47
CA ASP A 183 18.66 -15.73 3.96
C ASP A 183 17.67 -16.33 2.93
N SER A 184 16.92 -15.49 2.21
CA SER A 184 16.07 -15.93 1.10
C SER A 184 16.88 -16.59 -0.03
N HIS A 185 18.03 -16.01 -0.38
CA HIS A 185 18.93 -16.58 -1.38
C HIS A 185 19.60 -17.88 -0.91
N ALA A 186 19.99 -17.96 0.36
CA ALA A 186 20.56 -19.17 0.94
C ALA A 186 19.57 -20.34 0.89
N ARG A 187 18.29 -20.08 1.21
CA ARG A 187 17.22 -21.09 1.17
C ARG A 187 16.78 -21.47 -0.25
N SER A 188 16.98 -20.59 -1.22
CA SER A 188 16.58 -20.81 -2.62
C SER A 188 17.62 -21.53 -3.47
N GLN A 189 18.79 -21.88 -2.92
CA GLN A 189 19.78 -22.67 -3.67
C GLN A 189 19.23 -24.07 -3.95
N PRO A 190 19.27 -24.55 -5.20
CA PRO A 190 18.85 -25.91 -5.52
C PRO A 190 19.76 -26.90 -4.77
N LYS A 191 19.18 -27.69 -3.85
CA LYS A 191 19.86 -28.83 -3.23
C LYS A 191 20.17 -29.88 -4.32
N GLY A 192 21.27 -29.71 -5.04
CA GLY A 192 21.68 -30.63 -6.11
C GLY A 192 22.78 -30.10 -7.01
N ALA A 193 24.03 -30.13 -6.53
CA ALA A 193 25.21 -30.16 -7.40
C ALA A 193 26.46 -30.82 -6.79
N ASN A 194 26.60 -30.95 -5.46
CA ASN A 194 27.76 -31.63 -4.87
C ASN A 194 27.31 -32.74 -3.89
N LEU A 195 27.61 -33.98 -4.27
CA LEU A 195 27.28 -35.22 -3.55
C LEU A 195 28.39 -35.63 -2.55
N GLU A 196 29.26 -34.72 -2.10
CA GLU A 196 30.47 -35.12 -1.33
C GLU A 196 30.86 -34.24 -0.14
N ASP A 197 29.95 -33.46 0.44
CA ASP A 197 30.25 -32.84 1.76
C ASP A 197 29.08 -32.99 2.72
N ARG A 198 28.87 -34.25 3.13
CA ARG A 198 28.04 -34.58 4.30
C ARG A 198 28.90 -34.47 5.54
N VAL A 199 29.03 -33.25 6.07
CA VAL A 199 29.26 -33.09 7.51
C VAL A 199 27.88 -32.96 8.17
N SER A 200 27.45 -34.09 8.73
CA SER A 200 26.30 -34.27 9.60
C SER A 200 26.15 -33.15 10.63
N THR A 201 25.16 -32.29 10.40
CA THR A 201 24.40 -31.67 11.49
C THR A 201 22.96 -32.16 11.35
N ASP A 202 22.75 -33.37 11.88
CA ASP A 202 21.44 -33.96 12.12
C ASP A 202 20.72 -33.16 13.21
N VAL A 203 20.17 -32.00 12.86
CA VAL A 203 19.14 -31.31 13.64
C VAL A 203 18.04 -30.86 12.68
N ASP A 204 17.00 -31.69 12.63
CA ASP A 204 15.62 -31.36 12.24
C ASP A 204 15.35 -30.93 10.79
N ASP A 205 15.51 -31.85 9.84
CA ASP A 205 14.78 -31.85 8.55
C ASP A 205 13.34 -32.42 8.76
N ASP A 206 12.67 -31.93 9.80
CA ASP A 206 11.24 -32.21 10.04
C ASP A 206 10.44 -31.14 9.30
N PRO A 207 9.53 -31.47 8.35
CA PRO A 207 8.67 -30.47 7.70
C PRO A 207 7.77 -29.71 8.70
N LEU A 208 7.70 -30.16 9.95
CA LEU A 208 7.12 -29.42 11.07
C LEU A 208 8.01 -28.27 11.60
N ALA A 209 9.33 -28.32 11.45
CA ALA A 209 10.26 -27.31 11.96
C ALA A 209 10.26 -26.03 11.09
N ALA A 210 10.09 -26.15 9.77
CA ALA A 210 9.81 -25.00 8.90
C ALA A 210 8.47 -24.32 9.25
N ALA A 211 7.51 -25.07 9.80
CA ALA A 211 6.27 -24.53 10.34
C ALA A 211 6.42 -23.93 11.75
N ARG A 212 7.52 -24.20 12.48
CA ARG A 212 7.80 -23.62 13.81
C ARG A 212 8.44 -22.21 13.76
N GLN A 213 8.86 -21.74 12.58
CA GLN A 213 9.34 -20.37 12.34
C GLN A 213 8.40 -19.54 11.47
N ALA A 214 7.22 -20.08 11.10
CA ALA A 214 6.14 -19.22 10.66
C ALA A 214 5.52 -18.64 11.93
N ASP A 215 5.51 -17.32 12.06
CA ASP A 215 4.68 -16.63 13.05
C ASP A 215 3.30 -17.29 13.05
N PRO A 216 2.75 -17.71 14.20
CA PRO A 216 1.44 -18.38 14.27
C PRO A 216 0.29 -17.54 13.68
N ASP A 217 0.55 -16.25 13.45
CA ASP A 217 -0.37 -15.29 12.83
C ASP A 217 -0.29 -15.24 11.29
N VAL A 218 0.63 -15.97 10.64
CA VAL A 218 0.79 -15.93 9.18
C VAL A 218 -0.16 -16.91 8.50
N LEU A 219 -1.17 -16.37 7.82
CA LEU A 219 -2.12 -17.13 7.03
C LEU A 219 -1.43 -17.83 5.84
N SER A 220 -1.74 -19.11 5.64
CA SER A 220 -1.29 -19.83 4.45
C SER A 220 -1.90 -19.23 3.18
N GLN A 221 -1.13 -19.24 2.08
CA GLN A 221 -1.56 -18.63 0.82
C GLN A 221 -2.85 -19.25 0.27
N ASP A 222 -3.02 -20.56 0.43
CA ASP A 222 -4.22 -21.26 -0.01
C ASP A 222 -5.45 -20.90 0.82
N MET A 223 -5.28 -20.73 2.14
CA MET A 223 -6.36 -20.27 3.01
C MET A 223 -6.75 -18.84 2.67
N LEU A 224 -5.78 -17.95 2.44
CA LEU A 224 -6.03 -16.57 2.05
C LEU A 224 -6.81 -16.47 0.75
N LYS A 225 -6.44 -17.25 -0.27
CA LYS A 225 -7.17 -17.31 -1.56
C LYS A 225 -8.64 -17.72 -1.36
N LYS A 226 -8.87 -18.82 -0.64
CA LYS A 226 -10.23 -19.30 -0.34
C LYS A 226 -11.02 -18.28 0.46
N TYR A 227 -10.37 -17.61 1.41
CA TYR A 227 -10.97 -16.57 2.25
C TYR A 227 -11.42 -15.36 1.44
N ILE A 228 -10.57 -14.85 0.55
CA ILE A 228 -10.90 -13.72 -0.34
C ILE A 228 -12.10 -14.07 -1.24
N THR A 229 -12.10 -15.28 -1.82
CA THR A 229 -13.20 -15.75 -2.67
C THR A 229 -14.51 -15.87 -1.88
N TYR A 230 -14.46 -16.47 -0.68
CA TYR A 230 -15.63 -16.60 0.18
C TYR A 230 -16.21 -15.24 0.59
N ALA A 231 -15.36 -14.33 1.06
CA ALA A 231 -15.76 -12.99 1.49
C ALA A 231 -16.41 -12.18 0.35
N LYS A 232 -15.88 -12.28 -0.87
CA LYS A 232 -16.46 -11.61 -2.05
C LYS A 232 -17.82 -12.16 -2.48
N LEU A 233 -18.04 -13.46 -2.33
CA LEU A 233 -19.28 -14.11 -2.80
C LEU A 233 -20.42 -14.04 -1.78
N ASN A 234 -20.09 -14.07 -0.48
CA ASN A 234 -21.10 -14.26 0.57
C ASN A 234 -21.38 -13.03 1.43
N VAL A 235 -20.51 -12.01 1.41
CA VAL A 235 -20.62 -10.86 2.33
C VAL A 235 -20.86 -9.56 1.57
N PHE A 236 -22.02 -8.96 1.83
CA PHE A 236 -22.48 -7.71 1.23
C PHE A 236 -22.75 -6.67 2.33
N PRO A 237 -21.71 -5.92 2.77
CA PRO A 237 -21.81 -5.02 3.90
C PRO A 237 -22.71 -3.81 3.59
N LYS A 238 -23.46 -3.35 4.60
CA LYS A 238 -24.32 -2.16 4.56
C LYS A 238 -23.83 -1.10 5.53
N ILE A 239 -23.98 0.16 5.15
CA ILE A 239 -23.61 1.32 5.97
C ILE A 239 -24.85 1.85 6.71
N HIS A 240 -24.66 2.30 7.95
CA HIS A 240 -25.69 2.98 8.73
C HIS A 240 -25.61 4.50 8.54
N ASP A 241 -26.75 5.19 8.69
CA ASP A 241 -26.83 6.64 8.47
C ASP A 241 -25.99 7.45 9.47
N ALA A 242 -25.78 6.94 10.69
CA ALA A 242 -24.99 7.61 11.72
C ALA A 242 -23.51 7.83 11.33
N ASP A 243 -22.97 7.02 10.43
CA ASP A 243 -21.59 7.12 9.98
C ASP A 243 -21.39 8.20 8.90
N LEU A 244 -22.48 8.61 8.22
CA LEU A 244 -22.45 9.58 7.12
C LEU A 244 -22.14 11.00 7.60
N ASP A 245 -22.59 11.36 8.79
CA ASP A 245 -22.35 12.69 9.38
C ASP A 245 -20.85 12.89 9.68
N LYS A 246 -20.20 11.85 10.20
CA LYS A 246 -18.77 11.86 10.50
C LYS A 246 -17.94 12.02 9.23
N ILE A 247 -18.26 11.26 8.17
CA ILE A 247 -17.59 11.36 6.88
C ILE A 247 -17.77 12.77 6.27
N SER A 248 -18.97 13.33 6.38
CA SER A 248 -19.27 14.68 5.89
C SER A 248 -18.46 15.76 6.61
N HIS A 249 -18.32 15.65 7.93
CA HIS A 249 -17.49 16.57 8.72
C HIS A 249 -16.01 16.49 8.30
N VAL A 250 -15.45 15.28 8.22
CA VAL A 250 -14.05 15.07 7.82
C VAL A 250 -13.79 15.60 6.42
N TYR A 251 -14.72 15.39 5.48
CA TYR A 251 -14.61 15.96 4.13
C TYR A 251 -14.61 17.49 4.13
N ALA A 252 -15.52 18.12 4.88
CA ALA A 252 -15.61 19.58 4.95
C ALA A 252 -14.32 20.19 5.50
N GLU A 253 -13.77 19.58 6.56
CA GLU A 253 -12.50 19.96 7.16
C GLU A 253 -11.33 19.79 6.18
N LEU A 254 -11.24 18.63 5.54
CA LEU A 254 -10.23 18.33 4.52
C LEU A 254 -10.27 19.32 3.34
N ARG A 255 -11.47 19.62 2.84
CA ARG A 255 -11.67 20.58 1.75
C ARG A 255 -11.23 21.98 2.15
N ARG A 256 -11.56 22.42 3.37
CA ARG A 256 -11.15 23.74 3.90
C ARG A 256 -9.63 23.86 3.98
N GLU A 257 -8.95 22.88 4.56
CA GLU A 257 -7.48 22.88 4.68
C GLU A 257 -6.81 22.79 3.31
N SER A 258 -7.35 21.97 2.41
CA SER A 258 -6.79 21.78 1.07
C SER A 258 -6.99 22.99 0.16
N SER A 259 -8.03 23.80 0.34
CA SER A 259 -8.20 25.04 -0.42
C SER A 259 -7.15 26.11 -0.10
N HIS A 260 -6.55 26.04 1.10
CA HIS A 260 -5.46 26.95 1.48
C HIS A 260 -4.09 26.45 0.97
N GLY A 261 -3.96 25.15 0.66
CA GLY A 261 -2.75 24.55 0.10
C GLY A 261 -2.79 24.49 -1.43
N GLN A 262 -1.64 24.72 -2.09
CA GLN A 262 -1.45 24.37 -3.51
C GLN A 262 -1.25 22.86 -3.65
N GLY A 263 -2.33 22.10 -3.43
CA GLY A 263 -2.37 20.63 -3.44
C GLY A 263 -3.42 20.06 -4.38
N VAL A 264 -3.49 18.73 -4.47
CA VAL A 264 -4.54 18.02 -5.25
C VAL A 264 -5.92 18.38 -4.69
N PRO A 265 -6.87 18.89 -5.50
CA PRO A 265 -8.18 19.30 -5.02
C PRO A 265 -9.02 18.09 -4.60
N ILE A 266 -9.60 18.16 -3.40
CA ILE A 266 -10.43 17.08 -2.85
C ILE A 266 -11.80 17.08 -3.54
N ALA A 267 -12.02 16.09 -4.41
CA ALA A 267 -13.30 15.83 -5.05
C ALA A 267 -14.26 15.00 -4.16
N VAL A 268 -15.56 15.06 -4.47
CA VAL A 268 -16.60 14.21 -3.85
C VAL A 268 -16.27 12.72 -3.97
N ARG A 269 -15.48 12.34 -4.98
CA ARG A 269 -15.02 10.96 -5.19
C ARG A 269 -14.26 10.38 -4.00
N HIS A 270 -13.53 11.20 -3.24
CA HIS A 270 -12.83 10.70 -2.06
C HIS A 270 -13.78 10.27 -0.93
N ILE A 271 -14.97 10.90 -0.83
CA ILE A 271 -16.01 10.42 0.09
C ILE A 271 -16.47 9.02 -0.33
N GLU A 272 -16.69 8.82 -1.63
CA GLU A 272 -17.05 7.50 -2.15
C GLU A 272 -15.93 6.48 -1.94
N SER A 273 -14.65 6.89 -2.03
CA SER A 273 -13.50 6.06 -1.70
C SER A 273 -13.52 5.62 -0.23
N ILE A 274 -13.83 6.51 0.72
CA ILE A 274 -13.95 6.17 2.16
C ILE A 274 -15.05 5.12 2.37
N ILE A 275 -16.21 5.33 1.74
CA ILE A 275 -17.34 4.39 1.80
C ILE A 275 -16.93 3.01 1.28
N ARG A 276 -16.29 2.94 0.10
CA ARG A 276 -15.83 1.68 -0.50
C ARG A 276 -14.78 0.98 0.36
N MET A 277 -13.84 1.72 0.93
CA MET A 277 -12.80 1.18 1.81
C MET A 277 -13.38 0.67 3.14
N SER A 278 -14.38 1.37 3.70
CA SER A 278 -15.09 0.94 4.92
C SER A 278 -15.83 -0.38 4.67
N GLU A 279 -16.51 -0.49 3.54
CA GLU A 279 -17.16 -1.74 3.11
C GLU A 279 -16.14 -2.87 2.86
N ALA A 280 -15.01 -2.55 2.23
CA ALA A 280 -13.96 -3.54 2.01
C ALA A 280 -13.40 -4.07 3.34
N HIS A 281 -13.22 -3.21 4.34
CA HIS A 281 -12.78 -3.60 5.67
C HIS A 281 -13.83 -4.44 6.41
N ALA A 282 -15.11 -4.05 6.35
CA ALA A 282 -16.20 -4.87 6.90
C ALA A 282 -16.26 -6.26 6.24
N ARG A 283 -16.06 -6.33 4.91
CA ARG A 283 -15.97 -7.59 4.16
C ARG A 283 -14.77 -8.43 4.59
N MET A 284 -13.62 -7.81 4.91
CA MET A 284 -12.46 -8.51 5.45
C MET A 284 -12.74 -9.17 6.80
N HIS A 285 -13.65 -8.62 7.61
CA HIS A 285 -14.11 -9.19 8.89
C HIS A 285 -15.34 -10.09 8.74
N LEU A 286 -15.80 -10.37 7.51
CA LEU A 286 -17.05 -11.06 7.21
C LEU A 286 -18.29 -10.44 7.87
N ARG A 287 -18.26 -9.13 8.15
CA ARG A 287 -19.37 -8.39 8.77
C ARG A 287 -20.37 -7.93 7.72
N SER A 288 -21.66 -8.07 8.02
CA SER A 288 -22.75 -7.57 7.16
C SER A 288 -23.03 -6.08 7.33
N TYR A 289 -22.45 -5.45 8.36
CA TYR A 289 -22.64 -4.04 8.68
C TYR A 289 -21.29 -3.38 8.90
N VAL A 290 -21.17 -2.15 8.41
CA VAL A 290 -19.99 -1.31 8.65
C VAL A 290 -20.08 -0.75 10.06
N SER A 291 -18.98 -0.84 10.79
CA SER A 291 -18.81 -0.29 12.13
C SER A 291 -18.03 1.03 12.08
N GLN A 292 -18.14 1.83 13.15
CA GLN A 292 -17.38 3.09 13.26
C GLN A 292 -15.86 2.88 13.15
N GLU A 293 -15.36 1.73 13.61
CA GLU A 293 -13.93 1.39 13.49
C GLU A 293 -13.48 1.22 12.03
N ASP A 294 -14.35 0.65 11.19
CA ASP A 294 -14.07 0.45 9.76
C ASP A 294 -13.98 1.80 9.04
N VAL A 295 -14.86 2.73 9.43
CA VAL A 295 -14.87 4.11 8.91
C VAL A 295 -13.64 4.88 9.36
N ASP A 296 -13.23 4.75 10.62
CA ASP A 296 -12.01 5.37 11.13
C ASP A 296 -10.77 4.85 10.41
N MET A 297 -10.70 3.54 10.14
CA MET A 297 -9.61 2.96 9.36
C MET A 297 -9.62 3.49 7.92
N ALA A 298 -10.79 3.56 7.26
CA ALA A 298 -10.90 4.08 5.90
C ALA A 298 -10.51 5.55 5.79
N ILE A 299 -10.92 6.38 6.77
CA ILE A 299 -10.50 7.78 6.87
C ILE A 299 -8.98 7.86 7.04
N ARG A 300 -8.40 7.06 7.93
CA ARG A 300 -6.95 7.02 8.14
C ARG A 300 -6.19 6.66 6.85
N VAL A 301 -6.62 5.62 6.13
CA VAL A 301 -5.99 5.22 4.86
C VAL A 301 -6.08 6.33 3.81
N LEU A 302 -7.24 6.99 3.69
CA LEU A 302 -7.39 8.11 2.77
C LEU A 302 -6.47 9.28 3.15
N LEU A 303 -6.42 9.63 4.44
CA LEU A 303 -5.58 10.72 4.94
C LEU A 303 -4.10 10.43 4.73
N ASP A 304 -3.63 9.22 5.06
CA ASP A 304 -2.24 8.80 4.84
C ASP A 304 -1.87 8.90 3.35
N SER A 305 -2.76 8.39 2.48
CA SER A 305 -2.61 8.51 1.03
C SER A 305 -2.53 9.97 0.58
N PHE A 306 -3.46 10.81 1.03
CA PHE A 306 -3.52 12.21 0.64
C PHE A 306 -2.32 13.00 1.15
N ILE A 307 -1.99 12.88 2.44
CA ILE A 307 -0.86 13.56 3.09
C ILE A 307 0.46 13.21 2.38
N SER A 308 0.64 11.95 1.97
CA SER A 308 1.86 11.50 1.27
C SER A 308 2.09 12.17 -0.10
N THR A 309 1.02 12.65 -0.75
CA THR A 309 1.06 13.27 -2.09
C THR A 309 1.25 14.78 -2.05
N GLN A 310 1.17 15.40 -0.87
CA GLN A 310 1.36 16.84 -0.68
C GLN A 310 2.83 17.23 -0.55
N LYS A 311 3.11 18.51 -0.79
CA LYS A 311 4.44 19.10 -0.54
C LYS A 311 4.81 18.98 0.94
N PHE A 312 6.10 18.81 1.23
CA PHE A 312 6.61 18.62 2.60
C PHE A 312 6.07 19.61 3.66
N GLY A 313 5.99 20.91 3.34
CA GLY A 313 5.47 21.91 4.29
C GLY A 313 3.99 21.73 4.62
N VAL A 314 3.17 21.44 3.60
CA VAL A 314 1.73 21.19 3.75
C VAL A 314 1.49 19.82 4.40
N GLN A 315 2.31 18.83 4.05
CA GLN A 315 2.29 17.50 4.65
C GLN A 315 2.36 17.57 6.18
N LYS A 316 3.34 18.32 6.73
CA LYS A 316 3.49 18.49 8.17
C LYS A 316 2.31 19.21 8.82
N ALA A 317 1.77 20.24 8.17
CA ALA A 317 0.61 20.99 8.68
C ALA A 317 -0.64 20.10 8.74
N LEU A 318 -0.93 19.36 7.66
CA LEU A 318 -2.06 18.43 7.60
C LEU A 318 -1.89 17.28 8.61
N GLN A 319 -0.68 16.74 8.76
CA GLN A 319 -0.41 15.69 9.73
C GLN A 319 -0.64 16.17 11.17
N LYS A 320 -0.37 17.45 11.47
CA LYS A 320 -0.66 18.05 12.78
C LYS A 320 -2.16 18.25 13.00
N ASN A 321 -2.88 18.76 12.00
CA ASN A 321 -4.32 19.05 12.11
C ASN A 321 -5.15 17.77 12.18
N PHE A 322 -4.85 16.78 11.34
CA PHE A 322 -5.58 15.51 11.27
C PHE A 322 -5.01 14.41 12.17
N ARG A 323 -4.13 14.77 13.11
CA ARG A 323 -3.46 13.83 14.00
C ARG A 323 -4.44 12.90 14.73
N LYS A 324 -5.57 13.45 15.20
CA LYS A 324 -6.64 12.72 15.91
C LYS A 324 -7.15 11.50 15.13
N TYR A 325 -7.23 11.58 13.81
CA TYR A 325 -7.70 10.49 12.96
C TYR A 325 -6.57 9.52 12.57
N MET A 326 -5.31 9.96 12.62
CA MET A 326 -4.15 9.14 12.26
C MET A 326 -3.63 8.25 13.39
N THR A 327 -3.80 8.66 14.66
CA THR A 327 -3.36 7.89 15.83
C THR A 327 -4.31 6.78 16.24
N PHE A 328 -5.50 6.69 15.64
CA PHE A 328 -6.47 5.64 15.96
C PHE A 328 -5.87 4.25 15.63
N LYS A 329 -5.64 3.44 16.67
CA LYS A 329 -5.04 2.09 16.63
C LYS A 329 -3.69 2.01 15.89
N LYS A 330 -2.78 2.99 16.03
CA LYS A 330 -1.36 2.60 15.91
C LYS A 330 -1.03 1.83 17.18
N ASP A 331 -0.38 0.69 17.07
CA ASP A 331 0.16 0.02 18.24
C ASP A 331 1.00 1.04 18.98
N TYR A 332 0.58 1.41 20.19
CA TYR A 332 1.30 2.40 21.00
C TYR A 332 2.78 2.00 21.13
N ASN A 333 3.03 0.69 21.13
CA ASN A 333 4.37 0.12 21.12
C ASN A 333 5.15 0.45 19.84
N GLU A 334 4.55 0.35 18.66
CA GLU A 334 5.22 0.67 17.39
C GLU A 334 5.48 2.18 17.26
N LEU A 335 4.55 3.01 17.73
CA LEU A 335 4.73 4.46 17.77
C LEU A 335 5.87 4.85 18.73
N LEU A 336 5.91 4.26 19.94
CA LEU A 336 6.99 4.48 20.89
C LEU A 336 8.34 3.97 20.37
N LEU A 337 8.35 2.85 19.63
CA LEU A 337 9.54 2.35 18.95
C LEU A 337 10.06 3.32 17.89
N LEU A 338 9.18 3.92 17.08
CA LEU A 338 9.57 4.92 16.07
C LEU A 338 10.15 6.18 16.73
N LEU A 339 9.56 6.63 17.84
CA LEU A 339 10.07 7.78 18.60
C LEU A 339 11.46 7.48 19.19
N LEU A 340 11.63 6.28 19.74
CA LEU A 340 12.90 5.81 20.25
C LEU A 340 13.96 5.74 19.14
N ARG A 341 13.64 5.16 17.97
CA ARG A 341 14.55 5.12 16.81
C ARG A 341 14.95 6.52 16.35
N THR A 342 14.01 7.46 16.34
CA THR A 342 14.31 8.86 15.98
C THR A 342 15.27 9.49 16.99
N LEU A 343 15.05 9.28 18.29
CA LEU A 343 15.95 9.75 19.35
C LEU A 343 17.35 9.13 19.26
N VAL A 344 17.44 7.84 18.92
CA VAL A 344 18.72 7.17 18.70
C VAL A 344 19.44 7.79 17.50
N LYS A 345 18.75 8.04 16.38
CA LYS A 345 19.35 8.73 15.23
C LYS A 345 19.84 10.13 15.57
N ASP A 346 19.03 10.90 16.30
CA ASP A 346 19.40 12.25 16.75
C ASP A 346 20.64 12.18 17.66
N ALA A 347 20.71 11.19 18.56
CA ALA A 347 21.84 10.98 19.47
C ALA A 347 23.12 10.54 18.74
N VAL A 348 23.01 9.58 17.81
CA VAL A 348 24.13 9.15 16.95
C VAL A 348 24.68 10.33 16.16
N HIS A 349 23.81 11.12 15.53
CA HIS A 349 24.22 12.27 14.74
C HIS A 349 24.91 13.34 15.60
N PHE A 350 24.42 13.59 16.81
CA PHE A 350 25.05 14.50 17.77
C PHE A 350 26.44 14.00 18.20
N GLU A 351 26.58 12.70 18.46
CA GLU A 351 27.85 12.10 18.82
C GLU A 351 28.85 12.08 17.66
N GLU A 352 28.42 11.85 16.41
CA GLU A 352 29.29 11.94 15.22
C GLU A 352 29.90 13.34 15.06
N ILE A 353 29.09 14.39 15.30
CA ILE A 353 29.55 15.79 15.22
C ILE A 353 30.52 16.12 16.36
N MET A 354 30.26 15.61 17.58
CA MET A 354 31.07 15.92 18.76
C MET A 354 32.36 15.10 18.85
N ALA A 355 32.35 13.83 18.44
CA ALA A 355 33.45 12.89 18.63
C ALA A 355 34.42 12.78 17.44
N GLY A 356 34.12 13.41 16.30
CA GLY A 356 35.02 13.51 15.15
C GLY A 356 35.68 12.19 14.75
N SER A 357 34.95 11.29 14.10
CA SER A 357 35.42 10.04 13.47
C SER A 357 36.33 9.09 14.29
N ALA A 358 36.60 9.33 15.58
CA ALA A 358 37.67 8.65 16.32
C ALA A 358 37.23 7.95 17.62
N SER A 359 35.94 7.81 17.89
CA SER A 359 35.45 6.92 18.94
C SER A 359 34.48 5.90 18.34
N ARG A 360 34.92 4.64 18.21
CA ARG A 360 34.03 3.51 17.98
C ARG A 360 33.24 3.26 19.26
N LEU A 361 32.16 3.99 19.43
CA LEU A 361 31.23 3.79 20.53
C LEU A 361 30.50 2.47 20.29
N THR A 362 30.53 1.58 21.28
CA THR A 362 29.86 0.28 21.22
C THR A 362 28.35 0.39 21.51
N HIS A 363 27.90 1.50 22.12
CA HIS A 363 26.52 1.70 22.54
C HIS A 363 26.15 3.20 22.52
N VAL A 364 24.91 3.50 22.14
CA VAL A 364 24.30 4.83 22.23
C VAL A 364 23.41 4.88 23.46
N GLU A 365 23.51 5.97 24.22
CA GLU A 365 22.71 6.20 25.42
C GLU A 365 21.63 7.26 25.14
N VAL A 366 20.35 6.87 25.27
CA VAL A 366 19.21 7.77 25.14
C VAL A 366 18.55 7.94 26.50
N LYS A 367 18.28 9.17 26.94
CA LYS A 367 17.61 9.43 28.22
C LYS A 367 16.13 9.07 28.15
N LEU A 368 15.62 8.44 29.21
CA LEU A 368 14.20 8.09 29.30
C LEU A 368 13.29 9.33 29.36
N GLU A 369 13.79 10.45 29.89
CA GLU A 369 13.07 11.73 29.93
C GLU A 369 12.80 12.26 28.52
N ASP A 370 13.72 12.09 27.57
CA ASP A 370 13.54 12.56 26.19
C ASP A 370 12.47 11.73 25.46
N LEU A 371 12.46 10.41 25.70
CA LEU A 371 11.40 9.54 25.22
C LEU A 371 10.05 9.92 25.84
N ARG A 372 10.02 10.21 27.14
CA ARG A 372 8.79 10.60 27.85
C ARG A 372 8.26 11.94 27.36
N ASN A 373 9.12 12.93 27.13
CA ASN A 373 8.73 14.23 26.61
C ASN A 373 8.18 14.09 25.19
N LYS A 374 8.89 13.38 24.31
CA LYS A 374 8.37 13.09 22.96
C LYS A 374 7.07 12.28 23.04
N ALA A 375 6.93 11.29 23.91
CA ALA A 375 5.70 10.50 24.07
C ALA A 375 4.51 11.31 24.62
N GLN A 376 4.77 12.26 25.52
CA GLN A 376 3.76 13.20 26.03
C GLN A 376 3.21 14.10 24.92
N GLU A 377 4.02 14.48 23.94
CA GLU A 377 3.51 15.16 22.76
C GLU A 377 2.45 14.32 22.03
N TYR A 378 2.49 12.98 22.11
CA TYR A 378 1.51 12.04 21.53
C TYR A 378 0.41 11.62 22.52
N GLU A 379 0.26 12.32 23.66
CA GLU A 379 -0.73 12.00 24.70
C GLU A 379 -0.56 10.59 25.30
N ILE A 380 0.64 10.01 25.20
CA ILE A 380 0.98 8.72 25.79
C ILE A 380 1.66 8.98 27.14
N TYR A 381 0.95 8.64 28.21
CA TYR A 381 1.43 8.86 29.57
C TYR A 381 2.02 7.60 30.22
N ASP A 382 1.65 6.41 29.72
CA ASP A 382 2.13 5.13 30.27
C ASP A 382 3.06 4.42 29.27
N LEU A 383 4.33 4.31 29.68
CA LEU A 383 5.41 3.68 28.91
C LEU A 383 5.74 2.27 29.43
N LYS A 384 5.20 1.87 30.58
CA LYS A 384 5.50 0.56 31.18
C LYS A 384 5.13 -0.63 30.29
N PRO A 385 3.98 -0.63 29.58
CA PRO A 385 3.62 -1.72 28.68
C PRO A 385 4.62 -1.90 27.53
N PHE A 386 5.21 -0.79 27.08
CA PHE A 386 6.18 -0.77 25.99
C PHE A 386 7.51 -1.41 26.38
N PHE A 387 8.05 -1.10 27.56
CA PHE A 387 9.30 -1.71 28.04
C PHE A 387 9.17 -3.23 28.27
N SER A 388 7.97 -3.71 28.60
CA SER A 388 7.69 -5.15 28.73
C SER A 388 7.39 -5.85 27.41
N SER A 389 7.20 -5.11 26.31
CA SER A 389 6.80 -5.68 25.02
C SER A 389 7.95 -6.41 24.31
N ALA A 390 7.62 -7.44 23.53
CA ALA A 390 8.58 -8.15 22.69
C ALA A 390 9.28 -7.20 21.69
N CYS A 391 8.55 -6.21 21.16
CA CYS A 391 9.08 -5.20 20.23
C CYS A 391 10.29 -4.43 20.77
N PHE A 392 10.35 -4.15 22.08
CA PHE A 392 11.49 -3.46 22.69
C PHE A 392 12.73 -4.36 22.75
N ARG A 393 12.53 -5.65 23.06
CA ARG A 393 13.61 -6.64 23.18
C ARG A 393 14.15 -7.09 21.83
N ASP A 394 13.27 -7.33 20.85
CA ASP A 394 13.65 -7.80 19.51
C ASP A 394 14.50 -6.76 18.74
N ASN A 395 14.34 -5.48 19.07
CA ASN A 395 15.14 -4.39 18.50
C ASN A 395 16.44 -4.12 19.29
N GLY A 396 16.82 -4.98 20.25
CA GLY A 396 18.10 -4.89 20.95
C GLY A 396 18.23 -3.76 21.97
N PHE A 397 17.13 -3.11 22.37
CA PHE A 397 17.16 -2.07 23.38
C PHE A 397 17.27 -2.65 24.80
N LEU A 398 18.15 -2.06 25.61
CA LEU A 398 18.32 -2.40 27.02
C LEU A 398 17.87 -1.22 27.88
N LEU A 399 16.92 -1.47 28.78
CA LEU A 399 16.48 -0.49 29.77
C LEU A 399 17.35 -0.61 31.03
N ASP A 400 18.01 0.48 31.41
CA ASP A 400 18.65 0.60 32.73
C ASP A 400 17.76 1.47 33.63
N GLU A 401 16.91 0.82 34.43
CA GLU A 401 15.98 1.49 35.35
C GLU A 401 16.70 2.28 36.45
N GLY A 402 17.94 1.88 36.81
CA GLY A 402 18.72 2.53 37.86
C GLY A 402 19.31 3.88 37.43
N ARG A 403 19.57 4.05 36.13
CA ARG A 403 20.11 5.29 35.55
C ARG A 403 19.12 6.10 34.73
N GLY A 404 17.95 5.53 34.40
CA GLY A 404 16.95 6.17 33.55
C GLY A 404 17.42 6.32 32.10
N ILE A 405 18.20 5.36 31.60
CA ILE A 405 18.82 5.39 30.28
C ILE A 405 18.38 4.15 29.49
N ILE A 406 18.11 4.35 28.20
CA ILE A 406 17.89 3.30 27.22
C ILE A 406 19.18 3.17 26.42
N ARG A 407 19.78 1.99 26.48
CA ARG A 407 21.00 1.65 25.75
C ARG A 407 20.65 0.92 24.47
N HIS A 408 21.23 1.35 23.37
CA HIS A 408 21.15 0.65 22.10
C HIS A 408 22.57 0.28 21.64
N PRO A 409 22.89 -1.01 21.45
CA PRO A 409 24.19 -1.42 20.91
C PRO A 409 24.29 -0.97 19.45
N LEU A 410 25.34 -0.22 19.11
CA LEU A 410 25.67 0.02 17.69
C LEU A 410 26.33 -1.27 17.17
N ALA A 411 25.77 -1.88 16.13
CA ALA A 411 26.45 -3.01 15.49
C ALA A 411 27.81 -2.54 14.97
N GLU A 412 28.86 -3.35 15.20
CA GLU A 412 30.25 -3.09 14.76
C GLU A 412 30.39 -3.01 13.23
#